data_AF-W0A7Y6-F1
#
_entry.id   AF-W0A7Y6-F1
#
_cell.length_a   1.000
_cell.length_b   1.000
_cell.length_c   1.000
_cell.angle_alpha   90.00
_cell.angle_beta   90.00
_cell.angle_gamma   90.00
#
_symmetry.space_group_name_H-M   'P 1'
#
loop_
_entity.id
_entity.type
_entity.pdbx_description
1 polymer ?
#
loop_
_entity_poly.entity_id
_entity_poly.type
_entity_poly.pdbx_seq_one_letter_code
_entity_poly.pdbx_strand_id
1 'polypeptide(L)'
;MALRTSLIRSVALAGAALFTATAATAQAPSGPAAAEQPPKAWFGPQAAPYKVETPIALIHGLLIDATGAPAKPGHTVLIDGGKIEAVGPDGSIPIPSDARVFDASGMTIMPGLINSNQHIQLNPLFPAPVADLPIADLRARWEANFANMPRKAFVYLMQGITTMRQTSGPYKRELPVKQQIDSGQIPGPRIMLGGALIMSRQHFQQYTDKNRTPAEALDWLENDFAYFVVDDIDRDLAKISGPEFNYWKLYLGDEVFDGKNDFTDDQLRKIIAKGHALGKKIDVHANSTPDGFARLLKFDIDTLEHPFETDFLLDEKTIAGFAKKGVIADTLLRVRVTAAEHQMDPNRFNTTDYIMSSTPEEYRIIMNYRDKMLYNKRNPDHRGLAFYEKRASNSDMFGQSGPSFNDQMKGRDTARENMRRFIKAGVKFSMGTDSTSFLNFQQDDPNATEMAYMVELGMTPMDSIIASTRNGAEMLGMSASLGTVEAGKIADVIVVAGNPLEDIGVMKNVAVVIKDGIRFK
;
A
#
# COMPACT_ATOMS: atom_id res chain seq x y z
N MET A 1 23.22 54.93 19.29
CA MET A 1 22.33 54.37 18.27
C MET A 1 21.62 53.17 18.90
N ALA A 2 20.31 53.30 19.11
CA ALA A 2 19.30 52.33 19.57
C ALA A 2 19.45 51.62 20.94
N LEU A 3 18.47 51.93 21.80
CA LEU A 3 18.21 51.42 23.15
C LEU A 3 17.77 49.93 23.17
N ARG A 4 18.14 49.20 24.23
CA ARG A 4 17.25 48.24 24.90
C ARG A 4 17.36 48.41 26.42
N THR A 5 16.24 48.81 27.00
CA THR A 5 15.95 49.06 28.42
C THR A 5 15.70 47.77 29.19
N SER A 6 16.21 47.71 30.42
CA SER A 6 15.81 46.79 31.49
C SER A 6 15.12 47.57 32.62
N LEU A 7 14.02 47.06 33.18
CA LEU A 7 13.48 47.35 34.53
C LEU A 7 12.38 46.30 34.80
N ILE A 8 12.50 45.33 35.71
CA ILE A 8 12.59 45.32 37.19
C ILE A 8 11.26 45.67 37.91
N ARG A 9 10.74 44.63 38.61
CA ARG A 9 10.03 44.55 39.92
C ARG A 9 8.58 45.08 40.12
N SER A 10 7.72 44.12 40.45
CA SER A 10 7.07 43.85 41.76
C SER A 10 6.16 44.87 42.49
N VAL A 11 5.27 44.26 43.30
CA VAL A 11 4.52 44.75 44.50
C VAL A 11 3.07 45.20 44.21
N ALA A 12 2.01 44.93 44.98
CA ALA A 12 1.59 43.97 46.02
C ALA A 12 0.14 44.33 46.47
N LEU A 13 -0.44 43.50 47.36
CA LEU A 13 -1.64 43.71 48.22
C LEU A 13 -3.01 43.84 47.52
N ALA A 14 -4.17 43.55 48.10
CA ALA A 14 -4.70 42.74 49.21
C ALA A 14 -6.15 43.25 49.39
N GLY A 15 -7.14 42.37 49.52
CA GLY A 15 -8.52 42.75 49.82
C GLY A 15 -9.29 41.60 50.44
N ALA A 16 -9.54 41.72 51.74
CA ALA A 16 -10.38 40.89 52.62
C ALA A 16 -11.86 40.87 52.16
N ALA A 17 -12.81 40.03 52.60
CA ALA A 17 -12.96 38.82 53.41
C ALA A 17 -14.45 38.43 53.26
N LEU A 18 -14.84 37.15 53.47
CA LEU A 18 -15.97 36.74 54.32
C LEU A 18 -16.18 35.23 54.23
N PHE A 19 -16.16 34.58 55.40
CA PHE A 19 -16.57 33.20 55.62
C PHE A 19 -18.10 33.12 55.67
N THR A 20 -18.69 32.23 54.89
CA THR A 20 -19.96 31.57 55.23
C THR A 20 -19.81 30.09 54.94
N ALA A 21 -19.81 29.28 56.01
CA ALA A 21 -19.92 27.84 55.94
C ALA A 21 -21.35 27.47 55.50
N THR A 22 -21.48 26.71 54.42
CA THR A 22 -22.71 25.99 54.10
C THR A 22 -22.40 24.55 53.75
N ALA A 23 -23.01 23.69 54.57
CA ALA A 23 -23.26 22.27 54.49
C ALA A 23 -22.85 21.52 53.19
N ALA A 24 -22.18 20.39 53.43
CA ALA A 24 -21.94 19.34 52.46
C ALA A 24 -23.25 18.87 51.78
N THR A 25 -23.30 18.99 50.47
CA THR A 25 -24.15 18.16 49.61
C THR A 25 -23.25 17.20 48.86
N ALA A 26 -23.37 15.90 49.17
CA ALA A 26 -22.72 14.84 48.42
C ALA A 26 -23.18 14.91 46.96
N GLN A 27 -22.28 15.30 46.06
CA GLN A 27 -22.49 15.20 44.62
C GLN A 27 -22.28 13.75 44.22
N ALA A 28 -23.30 13.15 43.64
CA ALA A 28 -23.28 11.82 43.05
C ALA A 28 -22.11 11.71 42.03
N PRO A 29 -21.51 10.53 41.85
CA PRO A 29 -20.39 10.36 40.94
C PRO A 29 -20.81 10.79 39.54
N SER A 30 -20.01 11.69 38.96
CA SER A 30 -20.07 12.07 37.55
C SER A 30 -20.08 10.80 36.71
N GLY A 31 -21.10 10.66 35.85
CA GLY A 31 -21.20 9.57 34.88
C GLY A 31 -19.95 9.48 33.99
N PRO A 32 -19.76 8.36 33.29
CA PRO A 32 -18.59 8.15 32.45
C PRO A 32 -18.46 9.33 31.48
N ALA A 33 -17.27 9.92 31.45
CA ALA A 33 -16.93 10.93 30.46
C ALA A 33 -17.33 10.38 29.08
N ALA A 34 -18.14 11.15 28.35
CA ALA A 34 -18.45 10.81 26.97
C ALA A 34 -17.12 10.62 26.25
N ALA A 35 -16.85 9.40 25.78
CA ALA A 35 -15.66 9.14 24.98
C ALA A 35 -15.69 10.12 23.81
N GLU A 36 -14.68 11.00 23.74
CA GLU A 36 -14.50 11.85 22.56
C GLU A 36 -14.55 10.95 21.33
N GLN A 37 -15.43 11.29 20.39
CA GLN A 37 -15.48 10.56 19.13
C GLN A 37 -14.09 10.62 18.52
N PRO A 38 -13.54 9.49 18.04
CA PRO A 38 -12.24 9.49 17.41
C PRO A 38 -12.24 10.52 16.28
N PRO A 39 -11.12 11.25 16.07
CA PRO A 39 -11.05 12.26 15.03
C PRO A 39 -11.49 11.65 13.69
N LYS A 40 -12.32 12.39 12.93
CA LYS A 40 -12.74 11.96 11.59
C LYS A 40 -11.48 11.65 10.78
N ALA A 41 -11.35 10.40 10.35
CA ALA A 41 -10.21 9.99 9.55
C ALA A 41 -10.15 10.82 8.25
N TRP A 42 -8.96 11.36 7.96
CA TRP A 42 -8.70 12.22 6.81
C TRP A 42 -8.36 11.35 5.61
N PHE A 43 -9.12 11.46 4.53
CA PHE A 43 -8.98 10.59 3.37
C PHE A 43 -8.68 11.35 2.07
N GLY A 44 -8.06 12.52 2.19
CA GLY A 44 -7.86 13.44 1.07
C GLY A 44 -8.51 14.78 1.35
N PRO A 45 -8.61 15.66 0.34
CA PRO A 45 -8.95 17.06 0.56
C PRO A 45 -10.37 17.23 1.15
N GLN A 46 -10.52 18.21 2.06
CA GLN A 46 -11.83 18.52 2.66
C GLN A 46 -12.84 19.10 1.66
N ALA A 47 -12.36 19.54 0.50
CA ALA A 47 -13.15 19.99 -0.64
C ALA A 47 -12.71 19.20 -1.88
N ALA A 48 -13.62 19.00 -2.85
CA ALA A 48 -13.26 18.33 -4.10
C ALA A 48 -12.07 19.06 -4.75
N PRO A 49 -10.96 18.36 -5.07
CA PRO A 49 -9.78 19.00 -5.65
C PRO A 49 -10.04 19.56 -7.03
N TYR A 50 -11.05 19.03 -7.69
CA TYR A 50 -11.48 19.42 -9.02
C TYR A 50 -12.90 19.94 -8.98
N LYS A 51 -13.14 21.00 -9.75
CA LYS A 51 -14.49 21.47 -10.03
C LYS A 51 -15.03 20.66 -11.22
N VAL A 52 -15.98 19.77 -10.95
CA VAL A 52 -16.71 19.06 -12.00
C VAL A 52 -17.73 20.05 -12.58
N GLU A 53 -17.45 20.60 -13.76
CA GLU A 53 -18.34 21.60 -14.40
C GLU A 53 -19.47 20.98 -15.21
N THR A 54 -19.37 19.71 -15.53
CA THR A 54 -20.34 19.01 -16.38
C THR A 54 -20.52 17.58 -15.88
N PRO A 55 -21.76 17.12 -15.67
CA PRO A 55 -22.04 15.73 -15.30
C PRO A 55 -21.48 14.75 -16.34
N ILE A 56 -21.17 13.53 -15.91
CA ILE A 56 -20.74 12.43 -16.78
C ILE A 56 -21.76 11.30 -16.67
N ALA A 57 -22.23 10.78 -17.80
CA ALA A 57 -23.07 9.60 -17.84
C ALA A 57 -22.34 8.46 -18.56
N LEU A 58 -22.13 7.34 -17.87
CA LEU A 58 -21.67 6.09 -18.47
C LEU A 58 -22.91 5.24 -18.73
N ILE A 59 -23.21 4.90 -19.98
CA ILE A 59 -24.48 4.24 -20.36
C ILE A 59 -24.23 2.89 -21.05
N HIS A 60 -25.24 2.00 -21.09
CA HIS A 60 -25.22 0.74 -21.82
C HIS A 60 -24.16 -0.30 -21.39
N GLY A 61 -23.44 -0.05 -20.29
CA GLY A 61 -22.39 -0.93 -19.80
C GLY A 61 -22.93 -2.13 -19.02
N LEU A 62 -22.11 -3.17 -18.89
CA LEU A 62 -22.26 -4.17 -17.85
C LEU A 62 -21.80 -3.54 -16.52
N LEU A 63 -22.69 -3.34 -15.57
CA LEU A 63 -22.34 -2.80 -14.26
C LEU A 63 -21.92 -3.92 -13.31
N ILE A 64 -20.69 -3.82 -12.79
CA ILE A 64 -20.23 -4.54 -11.60
C ILE A 64 -20.08 -3.51 -10.49
N ASP A 65 -21.05 -3.42 -9.58
CA ASP A 65 -21.00 -2.44 -8.48
C ASP A 65 -20.09 -2.84 -7.31
N ALA A 66 -19.54 -4.07 -7.35
CA ALA A 66 -18.70 -4.69 -6.32
C ALA A 66 -19.35 -4.84 -4.93
N THR A 67 -20.68 -4.73 -4.83
CA THR A 67 -21.41 -4.99 -3.59
C THR A 67 -21.49 -6.49 -3.26
N GLY A 68 -21.16 -7.36 -4.22
CA GLY A 68 -21.39 -8.80 -4.19
C GLY A 68 -22.70 -9.22 -4.87
N ALA A 69 -23.52 -8.28 -5.30
CA ALA A 69 -24.66 -8.55 -6.16
C ALA A 69 -24.22 -9.03 -7.56
N PRO A 70 -25.07 -9.78 -8.29
CA PRO A 70 -24.80 -10.13 -9.68
C PRO A 70 -24.58 -8.89 -10.56
N ALA A 71 -23.74 -9.03 -11.60
CA ALA A 71 -23.53 -7.97 -12.57
C ALA A 71 -24.83 -7.65 -13.34
N LYS A 72 -25.00 -6.38 -13.69
CA LYS A 72 -26.25 -5.84 -14.23
C LYS A 72 -26.01 -5.29 -15.64
N PRO A 73 -26.49 -5.96 -16.71
CA PRO A 73 -26.31 -5.47 -18.08
C PRO A 73 -27.20 -4.24 -18.32
N GLY A 74 -26.80 -3.39 -19.29
CA GLY A 74 -27.59 -2.25 -19.74
C GLY A 74 -27.89 -1.28 -18.60
N HIS A 75 -26.84 -0.81 -17.93
CA HIS A 75 -26.94 0.12 -16.81
C HIS A 75 -26.23 1.44 -17.09
N THR A 76 -26.84 2.48 -16.51
CA THR A 76 -26.33 3.84 -16.49
C THR A 76 -25.76 4.18 -15.11
N VAL A 77 -24.60 4.80 -15.09
CA VAL A 77 -23.99 5.47 -13.93
C VAL A 77 -23.87 6.95 -14.23
N LEU A 78 -24.64 7.77 -13.50
CA LEU A 78 -24.59 9.22 -13.58
C LEU A 78 -23.69 9.77 -12.47
N ILE A 79 -22.74 10.62 -12.87
CA ILE A 79 -21.76 11.25 -12.01
C ILE A 79 -21.98 12.76 -12.07
N ASP A 80 -22.15 13.38 -10.91
CA ASP A 80 -22.30 14.82 -10.78
C ASP A 80 -21.65 15.32 -9.48
N GLY A 81 -21.06 16.51 -9.51
CA GLY A 81 -20.44 17.14 -8.34
C GLY A 81 -19.37 16.29 -7.63
N GLY A 82 -18.66 15.42 -8.36
CA GLY A 82 -17.63 14.53 -7.81
C GLY A 82 -18.17 13.26 -7.15
N LYS A 83 -19.48 13.02 -7.23
CA LYS A 83 -20.17 11.86 -6.65
C LYS A 83 -20.90 11.05 -7.69
N ILE A 84 -21.17 9.80 -7.34
CA ILE A 84 -22.13 8.97 -8.06
C ILE A 84 -23.50 9.48 -7.66
N GLU A 85 -24.20 10.14 -8.57
CA GLU A 85 -25.53 10.72 -8.32
C GLU A 85 -26.60 9.63 -8.40
N ALA A 86 -26.56 8.81 -9.45
CA ALA A 86 -27.54 7.77 -9.68
C ALA A 86 -26.94 6.55 -10.40
N VAL A 87 -27.52 5.38 -10.13
CA VAL A 87 -27.16 4.09 -10.75
C VAL A 87 -28.45 3.32 -11.03
N GLY A 88 -28.65 2.82 -12.25
CA GLY A 88 -29.88 2.14 -12.61
C GLY A 88 -29.91 1.64 -14.05
N PRO A 89 -30.94 0.86 -14.44
CA PRO A 89 -31.11 0.40 -15.81
C PRO A 89 -31.14 1.57 -16.81
N ASP A 90 -30.68 1.34 -18.04
CA ASP A 90 -30.72 2.36 -19.09
C ASP A 90 -32.15 2.91 -19.29
N GLY A 91 -32.25 4.22 -19.49
CA GLY A 91 -33.53 4.93 -19.61
C GLY A 91 -34.27 5.17 -18.29
N SER A 92 -33.84 4.60 -17.16
CA SER A 92 -34.45 4.88 -15.84
C SER A 92 -33.93 6.14 -15.16
N ILE A 93 -32.73 6.61 -15.56
CA ILE A 93 -32.09 7.81 -15.04
C ILE A 93 -32.23 8.93 -16.07
N PRO A 94 -32.86 10.07 -15.72
CA PRO A 94 -32.83 11.26 -16.55
C PRO A 94 -31.39 11.78 -16.67
N ILE A 95 -30.84 11.77 -17.88
CA ILE A 95 -29.50 12.30 -18.15
C ILE A 95 -29.61 13.80 -18.44
N PRO A 96 -28.90 14.67 -17.69
CA PRO A 96 -28.87 16.11 -17.99
C PRO A 96 -28.43 16.39 -19.42
N SER A 97 -29.04 17.38 -20.07
CA SER A 97 -28.79 17.67 -21.49
C SER A 97 -27.36 18.14 -21.79
N ASP A 98 -26.68 18.68 -20.78
CA ASP A 98 -25.29 19.11 -20.85
C ASP A 98 -24.30 18.00 -20.46
N ALA A 99 -24.76 16.86 -19.95
CA ALA A 99 -23.90 15.77 -19.49
C ALA A 99 -23.01 15.23 -20.62
N ARG A 100 -21.76 14.92 -20.29
CA ARG A 100 -20.85 14.17 -21.15
C ARG A 100 -21.21 12.70 -21.12
N VAL A 101 -21.74 12.19 -22.22
CA VAL A 101 -22.16 10.79 -22.34
C VAL A 101 -21.01 9.95 -22.90
N PHE A 102 -20.72 8.83 -22.24
CA PHE A 102 -19.84 7.77 -22.74
C PHE A 102 -20.66 6.48 -22.88
N ASP A 103 -20.74 5.97 -24.10
CA ASP A 103 -21.38 4.69 -24.40
C ASP A 103 -20.42 3.55 -24.07
N ALA A 104 -20.75 2.79 -23.03
CA ALA A 104 -19.98 1.65 -22.55
C ALA A 104 -20.52 0.31 -23.10
N SER A 105 -21.24 0.32 -24.21
CA SER A 105 -21.70 -0.89 -24.90
C SER A 105 -20.56 -1.89 -25.13
N GLY A 106 -20.74 -3.13 -24.68
CA GLY A 106 -19.71 -4.18 -24.76
C GLY A 106 -18.55 -4.02 -23.77
N MET A 107 -18.63 -3.05 -22.87
CA MET A 107 -17.65 -2.78 -21.81
C MET A 107 -18.28 -2.94 -20.43
N THR A 108 -17.42 -2.97 -19.41
CA THR A 108 -17.84 -3.12 -18.01
C THR A 108 -17.59 -1.84 -17.22
N ILE A 109 -18.59 -1.33 -16.52
CA ILE A 109 -18.49 -0.21 -15.57
C ILE A 109 -18.29 -0.79 -14.17
N MET A 110 -17.28 -0.32 -13.44
CA MET A 110 -16.99 -0.83 -12.09
C MET A 110 -16.31 0.24 -11.22
N PRO A 111 -16.20 0.05 -9.88
CA PRO A 111 -15.53 1.02 -9.02
C PRO A 111 -14.06 1.12 -9.41
N GLY A 112 -13.47 2.28 -9.16
CA GLY A 112 -12.03 2.46 -9.24
C GLY A 112 -11.30 1.45 -8.35
N LEU A 113 -10.21 0.90 -8.86
CA LEU A 113 -9.43 -0.11 -8.15
C LEU A 113 -8.67 0.52 -6.99
N ILE A 114 -8.47 -0.29 -5.95
CA ILE A 114 -7.71 0.04 -4.76
C ILE A 114 -6.54 -0.93 -4.67
N ASN A 115 -5.33 -0.37 -4.65
CA ASN A 115 -4.13 -1.14 -4.39
C ASN A 115 -3.62 -0.84 -2.98
N SER A 116 -3.78 -1.79 -2.08
CA SER A 116 -3.51 -1.65 -0.66
C SER A 116 -2.07 -1.93 -0.26
N ASN A 117 -1.16 -2.22 -1.19
CA ASN A 117 0.25 -2.11 -0.88
C ASN A 117 1.10 -1.83 -2.10
N GLN A 118 1.61 -0.59 -2.18
CA GLN A 118 2.52 -0.07 -3.21
C GLN A 118 3.62 0.82 -2.65
N HIS A 119 4.63 1.09 -3.49
CA HIS A 119 5.77 1.94 -3.19
C HIS A 119 6.18 2.83 -4.39
N ILE A 120 5.60 4.02 -4.52
CA ILE A 120 5.92 4.92 -5.65
C ILE A 120 7.36 5.44 -5.66
N GLN A 121 8.03 5.45 -4.51
CA GLN A 121 9.42 5.88 -4.36
C GLN A 121 10.44 4.86 -4.88
N LEU A 122 10.10 3.57 -4.96
CA LEU A 122 11.05 2.53 -5.32
C LEU A 122 11.22 2.43 -6.84
N ASN A 123 12.43 2.16 -7.30
CA ASN A 123 12.67 1.73 -8.68
C ASN A 123 12.89 0.22 -8.69
N PRO A 124 12.15 -0.55 -9.51
CA PRO A 124 12.30 -2.00 -9.58
C PRO A 124 13.73 -2.44 -9.91
N LEU A 125 14.53 -1.64 -10.61
CA LEU A 125 15.93 -2.00 -10.85
C LEU A 125 16.90 -1.66 -9.71
N PHE A 126 16.49 -0.79 -8.79
CA PHE A 126 17.32 -0.32 -7.68
C PHE A 126 16.49 -0.20 -6.38
N PRO A 127 15.83 -1.26 -5.91
CA PRO A 127 14.91 -1.16 -4.78
C PRO A 127 15.62 -1.08 -3.43
N ALA A 128 16.88 -1.51 -3.35
CA ALA A 128 17.69 -1.51 -2.12
C ALA A 128 19.04 -0.82 -2.35
N PRO A 129 19.61 -0.16 -1.32
CA PRO A 129 20.96 0.38 -1.41
C PRO A 129 21.97 -0.76 -1.63
N VAL A 130 22.69 -0.71 -2.75
CA VAL A 130 23.82 -1.62 -3.00
C VAL A 130 24.92 -1.25 -2.00
N ALA A 131 25.24 -2.16 -1.08
CA ALA A 131 26.15 -1.92 0.05
C ALA A 131 27.54 -1.36 -0.36
N ASP A 132 27.95 -1.57 -1.62
CA ASP A 132 29.29 -1.21 -2.12
C ASP A 132 29.33 0.03 -3.04
N LEU A 133 28.19 0.69 -3.28
CA LEU A 133 28.18 1.97 -4.02
C LEU A 133 28.70 3.11 -3.14
N PRO A 134 29.48 4.05 -3.70
CA PRO A 134 29.76 5.30 -3.00
C PRO A 134 28.45 5.96 -2.55
N ILE A 135 28.40 6.45 -1.31
CA ILE A 135 27.19 7.04 -0.73
C ILE A 135 26.60 8.18 -1.58
N ALA A 136 27.45 8.94 -2.27
CA ALA A 136 27.03 9.99 -3.18
C ALA A 136 26.24 9.46 -4.38
N ASP A 137 26.69 8.36 -4.98
CA ASP A 137 26.02 7.72 -6.12
C ASP A 137 24.71 7.08 -5.68
N LEU A 138 24.71 6.45 -4.50
CA LEU A 138 23.51 5.88 -3.90
C LEU A 138 22.44 6.97 -3.67
N ARG A 139 22.81 8.10 -3.05
CA ARG A 139 21.90 9.24 -2.84
C ARG A 139 21.38 9.79 -4.16
N ALA A 140 22.23 9.97 -5.17
CA ALA A 140 21.81 10.47 -6.48
C ALA A 140 20.76 9.56 -7.14
N ARG A 141 20.94 8.24 -7.06
CA ARG A 141 19.95 7.26 -7.56
C ARG A 141 18.60 7.39 -6.85
N TRP A 142 18.60 7.54 -5.53
CA TRP A 142 17.37 7.70 -4.76
C TRP A 142 16.65 9.03 -5.01
N GLU A 143 17.39 10.12 -5.11
CA GLU A 143 16.81 11.42 -5.49
C GLU A 143 16.15 11.36 -6.88
N ALA A 144 16.75 10.64 -7.84
CA ALA A 144 16.12 10.39 -9.14
C ALA A 144 14.84 9.54 -9.01
N ASN A 145 14.83 8.52 -8.15
CA ASN A 145 13.64 7.71 -7.88
C ASN A 145 12.51 8.54 -7.26
N PHE A 146 12.84 9.42 -6.30
CA PHE A 146 11.90 10.34 -5.66
C PHE A 146 11.32 11.35 -6.66
N ALA A 147 12.15 11.91 -7.52
CA ALA A 147 11.71 12.83 -8.58
C ALA A 147 10.71 12.16 -9.56
N ASN A 148 10.76 10.82 -9.69
CA ASN A 148 9.89 10.06 -10.59
C ASN A 148 8.56 9.62 -9.93
N MET A 149 8.34 9.87 -8.65
CA MET A 149 7.11 9.49 -7.93
C MET A 149 5.83 10.01 -8.60
N PRO A 150 5.72 11.29 -9.01
CA PRO A 150 4.52 11.81 -9.69
C PRO A 150 4.16 11.05 -10.97
N ARG A 151 5.17 10.69 -11.78
CA ARG A 151 4.97 9.93 -13.02
C ARG A 151 4.43 8.53 -12.73
N LYS A 152 4.97 7.83 -11.72
CA LYS A 152 4.49 6.50 -11.33
C LYS A 152 3.07 6.54 -10.79
N ALA A 153 2.76 7.52 -9.95
CA ALA A 153 1.40 7.76 -9.47
C ALA A 153 0.42 7.95 -10.64
N PHE A 154 0.81 8.73 -11.66
CA PHE A 154 0.00 8.86 -12.87
C PHE A 154 -0.18 7.54 -13.64
N VAL A 155 0.87 6.72 -13.77
CA VAL A 155 0.77 5.40 -14.42
C VAL A 155 -0.23 4.49 -13.67
N TYR A 156 -0.17 4.42 -12.34
CA TYR A 156 -1.15 3.66 -11.55
C TYR A 156 -2.57 4.16 -11.77
N LEU A 157 -2.78 5.48 -11.84
CA LEU A 157 -4.09 6.04 -12.17
C LEU A 157 -4.57 5.56 -13.54
N MET A 158 -3.71 5.52 -14.55
CA MET A 158 -4.06 5.08 -15.91
C MET A 158 -4.33 3.57 -16.03
N GLN A 159 -3.85 2.78 -15.05
CA GLN A 159 -4.17 1.37 -14.84
C GLN A 159 -5.48 1.18 -14.05
N GLY A 160 -6.19 2.26 -13.72
CA GLY A 160 -7.47 2.22 -13.01
C GLY A 160 -7.36 2.23 -11.48
N ILE A 161 -6.15 2.35 -10.92
CA ILE A 161 -5.96 2.55 -9.48
C ILE A 161 -6.34 3.98 -9.12
N THR A 162 -7.47 4.15 -8.45
CA THR A 162 -7.97 5.46 -8.03
C THR A 162 -7.58 5.79 -6.59
N THR A 163 -7.31 4.76 -5.79
CA THR A 163 -6.81 4.86 -4.41
C THR A 163 -5.69 3.86 -4.19
N MET A 164 -4.64 4.25 -3.47
CA MET A 164 -3.55 3.36 -3.11
C MET A 164 -3.09 3.56 -1.67
N ARG A 165 -2.63 2.48 -1.03
CA ARG A 165 -1.85 2.55 0.20
C ARG A 165 -0.36 2.54 -0.12
N GLN A 166 0.32 3.61 0.26
CA GLN A 166 1.76 3.77 0.14
C GLN A 166 2.41 3.22 1.41
N THR A 167 2.71 1.92 1.43
CA THR A 167 2.85 1.05 2.63
C THR A 167 3.99 1.43 3.56
N SER A 168 5.09 1.93 2.98
CA SER A 168 6.22 2.49 3.71
C SER A 168 7.10 3.27 2.75
N GLY A 169 7.80 4.27 3.28
CA GLY A 169 8.83 5.00 2.55
C GLY A 169 9.16 6.32 3.23
N PRO A 170 9.97 7.16 2.58
CA PRO A 170 10.41 8.43 3.16
C PRO A 170 9.25 9.41 3.16
N TYR A 171 8.44 9.36 4.22
CA TYR A 171 7.18 10.10 4.30
C TYR A 171 7.34 11.61 4.09
N LYS A 172 8.50 12.20 4.44
CA LYS A 172 8.82 13.62 4.18
C LYS A 172 8.87 13.96 2.69
N ARG A 173 9.17 12.98 1.83
CA ARG A 173 9.18 13.09 0.36
C ARG A 173 7.83 12.70 -0.25
N GLU A 174 7.14 11.74 0.35
CA GLU A 174 5.85 11.23 -0.14
C GLU A 174 4.68 12.16 0.21
N LEU A 175 4.70 12.79 1.39
CA LEU A 175 3.65 13.71 1.84
C LEU A 175 3.46 14.90 0.88
N PRO A 176 4.51 15.57 0.37
CA PRO A 176 4.35 16.57 -0.69
C PRO A 176 3.65 16.02 -1.94
N VAL A 177 3.99 14.81 -2.41
CA VAL A 177 3.33 14.21 -3.58
C VAL A 177 1.85 13.97 -3.29
N LYS A 178 1.52 13.41 -2.11
CA LYS A 178 0.14 13.26 -1.65
C LYS A 178 -0.60 14.60 -1.63
N GLN A 179 -0.01 15.67 -1.09
CA GLN A 179 -0.63 17.00 -1.03
C GLN A 179 -0.87 17.60 -2.42
N GLN A 180 0.04 17.39 -3.37
CA GLN A 180 -0.14 17.83 -4.76
C GLN A 180 -1.29 17.07 -5.45
N ILE A 181 -1.43 15.76 -5.19
CA ILE A 181 -2.55 14.98 -5.71
C ILE A 181 -3.86 15.37 -5.03
N ASP A 182 -3.87 15.47 -3.71
CA ASP A 182 -5.02 15.83 -2.90
C ASP A 182 -5.51 17.26 -3.21
N SER A 183 -4.65 18.17 -3.66
CA SER A 183 -5.06 19.52 -4.09
C SER A 183 -5.43 19.61 -5.58
N GLY A 184 -5.28 18.52 -6.32
CA GLY A 184 -5.51 18.50 -7.77
C GLY A 184 -4.40 19.13 -8.60
N GLN A 185 -3.27 19.53 -8.01
CA GLN A 185 -2.12 20.10 -8.72
C GLN A 185 -1.49 19.12 -9.72
N ILE A 186 -1.44 17.83 -9.36
CA ILE A 186 -1.00 16.75 -10.26
C ILE A 186 -2.02 15.60 -10.26
N PRO A 187 -2.15 14.86 -11.38
CA PRO A 187 -2.98 13.67 -11.42
C PRO A 187 -2.30 12.50 -10.70
N GLY A 188 -3.09 11.68 -10.03
CA GLY A 188 -2.63 10.43 -9.38
C GLY A 188 -3.74 9.81 -8.54
N PRO A 189 -3.58 8.56 -8.08
CA PRO A 189 -4.47 7.94 -7.10
C PRO A 189 -4.46 8.72 -5.79
N ARG A 190 -5.56 8.65 -5.05
CA ARG A 190 -5.60 9.05 -3.64
C ARG A 190 -4.60 8.21 -2.86
N ILE A 191 -3.60 8.85 -2.25
CA ILE A 191 -2.56 8.14 -1.50
C ILE A 191 -2.95 8.09 -0.03
N MET A 192 -3.02 6.88 0.52
CA MET A 192 -3.11 6.60 1.94
C MET A 192 -1.71 6.39 2.49
N LEU A 193 -1.28 7.22 3.44
CA LEU A 193 0.11 7.29 3.88
C LEU A 193 0.28 6.71 5.29
N GLY A 194 1.22 5.78 5.46
CA GLY A 194 1.49 5.14 6.76
C GLY A 194 2.60 5.79 7.56
N GLY A 195 3.29 6.75 6.95
CA GLY A 195 4.61 7.17 7.38
C GLY A 195 5.66 6.21 6.80
N ALA A 196 6.49 5.67 7.67
CA ALA A 196 7.53 4.70 7.35
C ALA A 196 7.34 3.41 8.16
N LEU A 197 8.15 2.40 7.86
CA LEU A 197 8.13 1.10 8.51
C LEU A 197 8.68 1.20 9.95
N ILE A 198 7.80 1.09 10.93
CA ILE A 198 8.12 1.24 12.36
C ILE A 198 8.86 0.02 12.87
N MET A 199 10.01 0.27 13.50
CA MET A 199 10.84 -0.74 14.15
C MET A 199 11.54 -0.17 15.38
N SER A 200 11.97 -1.04 16.30
CA SER A 200 12.80 -0.61 17.42
C SER A 200 14.23 -0.29 16.96
N ARG A 201 14.97 0.50 17.76
CA ARG A 201 16.39 0.74 17.50
C ARG A 201 17.22 -0.53 17.46
N GLN A 202 16.87 -1.50 18.29
CA GLN A 202 17.56 -2.78 18.33
C GLN A 202 17.41 -3.56 17.02
N HIS A 203 16.18 -3.66 16.52
CA HIS A 203 15.91 -4.29 15.24
C HIS A 203 16.64 -3.55 14.11
N PHE A 204 16.56 -2.21 14.08
CA PHE A 204 17.27 -1.43 13.07
C PHE A 204 18.78 -1.71 13.07
N GLN A 205 19.41 -1.77 14.25
CA GLN A 205 20.84 -2.09 14.37
C GLN A 205 21.16 -3.49 13.81
N GLN A 206 20.38 -4.51 14.16
CA GLN A 206 20.54 -5.87 13.64
C GLN A 206 20.39 -5.92 12.12
N TYR A 207 19.37 -5.24 11.58
CA TYR A 207 19.15 -5.12 10.15
C TYR A 207 20.36 -4.49 9.45
N THR A 208 20.88 -3.37 9.97
CA THR A 208 22.02 -2.67 9.36
C THR A 208 23.32 -3.46 9.46
N ASP A 209 23.54 -4.18 10.56
CA ASP A 209 24.73 -5.02 10.76
C ASP A 209 24.70 -6.22 9.80
N LYS A 210 23.54 -6.89 9.68
CA LYS A 210 23.32 -8.01 8.76
C LYS A 210 23.57 -7.60 7.31
N ASN A 211 23.10 -6.43 6.92
CA ASN A 211 23.27 -5.89 5.58
C ASN A 211 24.61 -5.18 5.35
N ARG A 212 25.49 -5.12 6.37
CA ARG A 212 26.80 -4.43 6.32
C ARG A 212 26.65 -2.99 5.84
N THR A 213 25.60 -2.32 6.29
CA THR A 213 25.29 -0.96 5.89
C THR A 213 26.43 -0.02 6.29
N PRO A 214 26.97 0.79 5.36
CA PRO A 214 28.01 1.76 5.68
C PRO A 214 27.55 2.76 6.75
N ALA A 215 28.43 3.11 7.69
CA ALA A 215 28.10 3.98 8.82
C ALA A 215 27.55 5.36 8.36
N GLU A 216 28.08 5.89 7.27
CA GLU A 216 27.65 7.15 6.65
C GLU A 216 26.24 7.10 6.02
N ALA A 217 25.66 5.91 5.87
CA ALA A 217 24.31 5.70 5.32
C ALA A 217 23.23 5.58 6.41
N LEU A 218 23.61 5.30 7.67
CA LEU A 218 22.66 5.00 8.75
C LEU A 218 21.71 6.16 9.02
N ASP A 219 22.24 7.38 9.14
CA ASP A 219 21.43 8.59 9.39
C ASP A 219 20.41 8.84 8.27
N TRP A 220 20.83 8.62 7.01
CA TRP A 220 19.95 8.76 5.86
C TRP A 220 18.87 7.67 5.82
N LEU A 221 19.21 6.42 6.15
CA LEU A 221 18.25 5.32 6.20
C LEU A 221 17.20 5.48 7.31
N GLU A 222 17.63 5.99 8.47
CA GLU A 222 16.77 6.24 9.62
C GLU A 222 15.80 7.40 9.38
N ASN A 223 16.21 8.43 8.64
CA ASN A 223 15.47 9.70 8.55
C ASN A 223 14.78 9.95 7.20
N ASP A 224 15.32 9.40 6.13
CA ASP A 224 15.03 9.79 4.74
C ASP A 224 14.85 8.58 3.80
N PHE A 225 14.72 7.37 4.36
CA PHE A 225 14.38 6.16 3.62
C PHE A 225 13.10 5.49 4.16
N ALA A 226 13.02 4.16 4.14
CA ALA A 226 11.80 3.42 4.41
C ALA A 226 11.53 3.14 5.90
N TYR A 227 12.46 3.44 6.81
CA TYR A 227 12.38 3.02 8.21
C TYR A 227 12.01 4.16 9.15
N PHE A 228 11.26 3.84 10.20
CA PHE A 228 10.91 4.76 11.28
C PHE A 228 11.37 4.14 12.61
N VAL A 229 12.58 4.49 13.01
CA VAL A 229 13.19 3.93 14.22
C VAL A 229 12.61 4.64 15.45
N VAL A 230 12.06 3.87 16.38
CA VAL A 230 11.43 4.40 17.60
C VAL A 230 12.30 4.06 18.81
N ASP A 231 12.76 5.12 19.50
CA ASP A 231 13.40 5.00 20.82
C ASP A 231 12.40 5.24 21.94
N ASP A 232 11.58 6.29 21.76
CA ASP A 232 10.55 6.66 22.70
C ASP A 232 9.21 6.66 21.97
N ILE A 233 8.36 5.70 22.35
CA ILE A 233 7.05 5.46 21.71
C ILE A 233 6.20 6.73 21.71
N ASP A 234 6.28 7.56 22.76
CA ASP A 234 5.39 8.71 22.86
C ASP A 234 5.87 9.90 22.04
N ARG A 235 7.15 10.24 22.18
CA ARG A 235 7.81 11.32 21.43
C ARG A 235 7.87 11.03 19.94
N ASP A 236 8.26 9.83 19.54
CA ASP A 236 8.57 9.55 18.15
C ASP A 236 7.30 9.33 17.33
N LEU A 237 6.33 8.55 17.83
CA LEU A 237 5.06 8.36 17.10
C LEU A 237 4.20 9.62 16.99
N ALA A 238 4.43 10.63 17.85
CA ALA A 238 3.78 11.93 17.69
C ALA A 238 4.07 12.57 16.31
N LYS A 239 5.22 12.29 15.71
CA LYS A 239 5.64 12.80 14.38
C LYS A 239 4.78 12.26 13.23
N ILE A 240 4.13 11.11 13.42
CA ILE A 240 3.28 10.43 12.43
C ILE A 240 1.85 10.20 12.95
N SER A 241 1.43 10.98 13.95
CA SER A 241 0.08 10.90 14.53
C SER A 241 -0.94 11.80 13.83
N GLY A 242 -0.47 12.76 13.03
CA GLY A 242 -1.30 13.72 12.30
C GLY A 242 -2.33 13.06 11.36
N PRO A 243 -3.42 13.75 11.00
CA PRO A 243 -4.48 13.22 10.15
C PRO A 243 -4.00 12.83 8.75
N GLU A 244 -2.91 13.41 8.25
CA GLU A 244 -2.29 13.08 6.98
C GLU A 244 -1.72 11.64 6.91
N PHE A 245 -1.53 11.00 8.08
CA PHE A 245 -1.15 9.60 8.21
C PHE A 245 -2.37 8.74 8.55
N ASN A 246 -2.62 7.69 7.79
CA ASN A 246 -3.86 6.92 7.82
C ASN A 246 -3.75 5.60 8.61
N TYR A 247 -2.55 5.05 8.69
CA TYR A 247 -2.27 3.77 9.34
C TYR A 247 -0.82 3.79 9.83
N TRP A 248 -0.43 2.78 10.60
CA TRP A 248 0.95 2.57 11.03
C TRP A 248 1.39 1.18 10.61
N LYS A 249 2.58 1.11 9.99
CA LYS A 249 3.19 -0.14 9.54
C LYS A 249 4.21 -0.60 10.57
N LEU A 250 3.99 -1.75 11.20
CA LEU A 250 4.96 -2.39 12.08
C LEU A 250 5.76 -3.44 11.29
N TYR A 251 7.07 -3.45 11.48
CA TYR A 251 7.91 -4.55 11.02
C TYR A 251 8.00 -5.59 12.12
N LEU A 252 7.33 -6.74 11.93
CA LEU A 252 7.35 -7.85 12.89
C LEU A 252 7.92 -9.12 12.25
N GLY A 253 8.66 -8.95 11.15
CA GLY A 253 9.19 -10.03 10.31
C GLY A 253 10.71 -10.18 10.30
N ASP A 254 11.19 -11.17 9.57
CA ASP A 254 12.53 -11.62 9.20
C ASP A 254 13.48 -12.14 10.28
N GLU A 255 13.16 -11.95 11.56
CA GLU A 255 13.96 -12.49 12.66
C GLU A 255 13.11 -13.24 13.70
N VAL A 256 13.68 -14.31 14.30
CA VAL A 256 13.04 -15.03 15.39
C VAL A 256 12.92 -14.08 16.57
N PHE A 257 11.70 -13.68 16.92
CA PHE A 257 11.48 -12.85 18.09
C PHE A 257 11.85 -13.60 19.37
N ASP A 258 12.91 -13.17 20.06
CA ASP A 258 13.40 -13.80 21.30
C ASP A 258 13.08 -12.95 22.56
N GLY A 259 12.30 -11.88 22.40
CA GLY A 259 11.99 -10.92 23.45
C GLY A 259 13.03 -9.82 23.61
N LYS A 260 14.14 -9.89 22.88
CA LYS A 260 15.29 -8.99 22.96
C LYS A 260 15.84 -8.62 21.60
N ASN A 261 15.13 -8.80 20.50
CA ASN A 261 15.57 -8.37 19.18
C ASN A 261 14.63 -7.32 18.57
N ASP A 262 13.49 -7.06 19.22
CA ASP A 262 12.58 -5.98 18.82
C ASP A 262 11.74 -5.48 20.01
N PHE A 263 10.70 -4.66 19.76
CA PHE A 263 9.72 -4.26 20.76
C PHE A 263 9.18 -5.47 21.54
N THR A 264 9.16 -5.33 22.87
CA THR A 264 8.47 -6.28 23.75
C THR A 264 6.97 -6.34 23.42
N ASP A 265 6.31 -7.45 23.78
CA ASP A 265 4.85 -7.60 23.60
C ASP A 265 4.07 -6.43 24.24
N ASP A 266 4.52 -5.91 25.38
CA ASP A 266 3.86 -4.77 26.06
C ASP A 266 4.06 -3.45 25.33
N GLN A 267 5.25 -3.23 24.76
CA GLN A 267 5.50 -2.07 23.89
C GLN A 267 4.64 -2.14 22.63
N LEU A 268 4.53 -3.31 21.99
CA LEU A 268 3.65 -3.50 20.83
C LEU A 268 2.19 -3.23 21.19
N ARG A 269 1.69 -3.74 22.31
CA ARG A 269 0.32 -3.42 22.78
C ARG A 269 0.13 -1.92 22.99
N LYS A 270 1.12 -1.22 23.57
CA LYS A 270 1.07 0.23 23.75
C LYS A 270 1.02 0.97 22.41
N ILE A 271 1.84 0.58 21.43
CA ILE A 271 1.87 1.17 20.09
C ILE A 271 0.54 0.96 19.38
N ILE A 272 0.03 -0.28 19.38
CA ILE A 272 -1.25 -0.65 18.76
C ILE A 272 -2.41 0.13 19.37
N ALA A 273 -2.54 0.11 20.71
CA ALA A 273 -3.59 0.83 21.40
C ALA A 273 -3.55 2.34 21.12
N LYS A 274 -2.35 2.92 21.04
CA LYS A 274 -2.17 4.33 20.67
C LYS A 274 -2.61 4.61 19.22
N GLY A 275 -2.22 3.76 18.28
CA GLY A 275 -2.61 3.89 16.87
C GLY A 275 -4.13 3.84 16.71
N HIS A 276 -4.77 2.83 17.31
CA HIS A 276 -6.24 2.70 17.30
C HIS A 276 -6.96 3.87 17.96
N ALA A 277 -6.45 4.39 19.09
CA ALA A 277 -7.01 5.58 19.74
C ALA A 277 -6.95 6.84 18.84
N LEU A 278 -5.98 6.88 17.92
CA LEU A 278 -5.84 7.94 16.91
C LEU A 278 -6.58 7.61 15.59
N GLY A 279 -7.35 6.52 15.54
CA GLY A 279 -8.06 6.06 14.35
C GLY A 279 -7.16 5.50 13.25
N LYS A 280 -5.90 5.14 13.57
CA LYS A 280 -4.97 4.51 12.62
C LYS A 280 -5.29 3.03 12.49
N LYS A 281 -5.19 2.49 11.28
CA LYS A 281 -5.10 1.05 11.07
C LYS A 281 -3.70 0.55 11.44
N ILE A 282 -3.60 -0.66 11.98
CA ILE A 282 -2.32 -1.31 12.28
C ILE A 282 -2.04 -2.36 11.22
N ASP A 283 -1.01 -2.06 10.45
CA ASP A 283 -0.53 -2.88 9.36
C ASP A 283 0.77 -3.58 9.76
N VAL A 284 0.95 -4.84 9.37
CA VAL A 284 2.11 -5.63 9.77
C VAL A 284 2.80 -6.23 8.56
N HIS A 285 4.09 -5.93 8.43
CA HIS A 285 4.99 -6.71 7.59
C HIS A 285 5.31 -8.02 8.33
N ALA A 286 4.81 -9.14 7.80
CA ALA A 286 4.65 -10.38 8.55
C ALA A 286 5.58 -11.53 8.15
N ASN A 287 6.55 -11.30 7.25
CA ASN A 287 7.52 -12.33 6.85
C ASN A 287 8.17 -12.94 8.08
N SER A 288 7.79 -14.15 8.50
CA SER A 288 8.25 -14.65 9.79
C SER A 288 8.39 -16.16 9.76
N THR A 289 8.88 -16.71 10.87
CA THR A 289 8.84 -18.16 11.11
C THR A 289 7.40 -18.61 11.37
N PRO A 290 7.10 -19.93 11.33
CA PRO A 290 5.77 -20.42 11.71
C PRO A 290 5.29 -19.88 13.07
N ASP A 291 6.17 -19.89 14.07
CA ASP A 291 5.87 -19.38 15.41
C ASP A 291 5.65 -17.86 15.44
N GLY A 292 6.37 -17.13 14.58
CA GLY A 292 6.20 -15.69 14.43
C GLY A 292 4.82 -15.31 13.88
N PHE A 293 4.34 -16.01 12.85
CA PHE A 293 2.96 -15.83 12.38
C PHE A 293 1.92 -16.16 13.45
N ALA A 294 2.11 -17.27 14.18
CA ALA A 294 1.22 -17.62 15.29
C ALA A 294 1.24 -16.57 16.41
N ARG A 295 2.40 -15.95 16.68
CA ARG A 295 2.54 -14.86 17.65
C ARG A 295 1.72 -13.63 17.27
N LEU A 296 1.58 -13.31 15.98
CA LEU A 296 0.79 -12.15 15.54
C LEU A 296 -0.66 -12.20 16.03
N LEU A 297 -1.23 -13.40 16.22
CA LEU A 297 -2.58 -13.56 16.76
C LEU A 297 -2.76 -13.03 18.20
N LYS A 298 -1.68 -12.77 18.93
CA LYS A 298 -1.72 -12.13 20.27
C LYS A 298 -2.04 -10.63 20.21
N PHE A 299 -1.92 -10.00 19.05
CA PHE A 299 -2.02 -8.56 18.88
C PHE A 299 -3.25 -8.18 18.06
N ASP A 300 -3.81 -7.00 18.33
CA ASP A 300 -4.96 -6.48 17.61
C ASP A 300 -4.50 -5.75 16.35
N ILE A 301 -4.12 -6.53 15.34
CA ILE A 301 -3.66 -6.03 14.04
C ILE A 301 -4.85 -5.97 13.08
N ASP A 302 -4.86 -5.00 12.17
CA ASP A 302 -5.93 -4.84 11.18
C ASP A 302 -5.57 -5.55 9.86
N THR A 303 -4.31 -5.48 9.44
CA THR A 303 -3.86 -5.97 8.13
C THR A 303 -2.57 -6.76 8.19
N LEU A 304 -2.41 -7.69 7.25
CA LEU A 304 -1.31 -8.64 7.21
C LEU A 304 -0.65 -8.66 5.84
N GLU A 305 0.67 -8.45 5.81
CA GLU A 305 1.40 -8.32 4.55
C GLU A 305 2.55 -9.30 4.43
N HIS A 306 2.80 -9.69 3.19
CA HIS A 306 3.69 -10.77 2.79
C HIS A 306 3.40 -12.12 3.50
N PRO A 307 2.14 -12.53 3.72
CA PRO A 307 1.86 -13.83 4.35
C PRO A 307 2.34 -15.03 3.50
N PHE A 308 2.72 -14.80 2.25
CA PHE A 308 3.06 -15.85 1.29
C PHE A 308 4.53 -15.86 0.86
N GLU A 309 5.38 -14.95 1.35
CA GLU A 309 6.82 -14.95 1.01
C GLU A 309 7.65 -15.98 1.81
N THR A 310 6.97 -16.94 2.44
CA THR A 310 7.58 -17.99 3.25
C THR A 310 8.01 -19.19 2.41
N ASP A 311 9.11 -19.85 2.79
CA ASP A 311 9.54 -21.13 2.21
C ASP A 311 8.96 -22.36 2.95
N PHE A 312 7.89 -22.15 3.73
CA PHE A 312 7.15 -23.18 4.44
C PHE A 312 5.62 -22.96 4.35
N LEU A 313 4.85 -23.99 4.66
CA LEU A 313 3.39 -23.90 4.72
C LEU A 313 2.93 -23.42 6.10
N LEU A 314 2.11 -22.36 6.15
CA LEU A 314 1.57 -21.81 7.41
C LEU A 314 0.56 -22.76 8.05
N ASP A 315 0.53 -22.98 9.36
CA ASP A 315 -0.43 -23.94 9.92
C ASP A 315 -1.90 -23.48 9.79
N GLU A 316 -2.84 -24.41 9.60
CA GLU A 316 -4.25 -24.07 9.36
C GLU A 316 -4.89 -23.32 10.54
N LYS A 317 -4.45 -23.60 11.77
CA LYS A 317 -4.97 -22.95 12.97
C LYS A 317 -4.58 -21.47 12.99
N THR A 318 -3.37 -21.13 12.58
CA THR A 318 -2.90 -19.75 12.47
C THR A 318 -3.69 -19.00 11.40
N ILE A 319 -3.89 -19.59 10.22
CA ILE A 319 -4.70 -19.02 9.14
C ILE A 319 -6.15 -18.77 9.60
N ALA A 320 -6.77 -19.76 10.21
CA ALA A 320 -8.12 -19.64 10.76
C ALA A 320 -8.20 -18.59 11.89
N GLY A 321 -7.11 -18.42 12.64
CA GLY A 321 -6.95 -17.35 13.62
C GLY A 321 -7.07 -15.96 12.99
N PHE A 322 -6.37 -15.71 11.88
CA PHE A 322 -6.47 -14.43 11.17
C PHE A 322 -7.89 -14.19 10.63
N ALA A 323 -8.50 -15.20 10.01
CA ALA A 323 -9.89 -15.12 9.54
C ALA A 323 -10.86 -14.77 10.69
N LYS A 324 -10.74 -15.46 11.84
CA LYS A 324 -11.58 -15.22 13.01
C LYS A 324 -11.41 -13.82 13.60
N LYS A 325 -10.20 -13.26 13.55
CA LYS A 325 -9.93 -11.89 14.01
C LYS A 325 -10.36 -10.82 13.01
N GLY A 326 -10.79 -11.21 11.81
CA GLY A 326 -11.18 -10.25 10.76
C GLY A 326 -9.99 -9.51 10.15
N VAL A 327 -8.78 -10.06 10.28
CA VAL A 327 -7.58 -9.49 9.64
C VAL A 327 -7.75 -9.59 8.14
N ILE A 328 -7.51 -8.49 7.42
CA ILE A 328 -7.51 -8.47 5.96
C ILE A 328 -6.07 -8.66 5.49
N ALA A 329 -5.84 -9.72 4.73
CA ALA A 329 -4.53 -10.02 4.16
C ALA A 329 -4.36 -9.29 2.82
N ASP A 330 -3.22 -8.65 2.60
CA ASP A 330 -2.85 -8.22 1.26
C ASP A 330 -2.38 -9.42 0.43
N THR A 331 -2.76 -9.44 -0.84
CA THR A 331 -2.51 -10.59 -1.72
C THR A 331 -1.02 -10.79 -1.98
N LEU A 332 -0.30 -9.75 -2.44
CA LEU A 332 1.16 -9.69 -2.61
C LEU A 332 1.83 -10.89 -3.27
N LEU A 333 1.09 -11.72 -3.99
CA LEU A 333 1.61 -12.97 -4.50
C LEU A 333 2.68 -12.72 -5.57
N ARG A 334 2.48 -11.66 -6.36
CA ARG A 334 3.42 -11.21 -7.39
C ARG A 334 4.85 -11.11 -6.89
N VAL A 335 5.07 -10.62 -5.67
CA VAL A 335 6.44 -10.44 -5.12
C VAL A 335 7.20 -11.77 -5.10
N ARG A 336 6.52 -12.87 -4.79
CA ARG A 336 7.16 -14.20 -4.74
C ARG A 336 7.09 -14.97 -6.06
N VAL A 337 6.03 -14.76 -6.85
CA VAL A 337 5.80 -15.54 -8.08
C VAL A 337 6.56 -14.97 -9.29
N THR A 338 6.66 -13.65 -9.41
CA THR A 338 7.24 -13.02 -10.60
C THR A 338 8.71 -13.38 -10.80
N ALA A 339 9.49 -13.48 -9.73
CA ALA A 339 10.89 -13.88 -9.84
C ALA A 339 11.03 -15.26 -10.50
N ALA A 340 10.23 -16.22 -10.06
CA ALA A 340 10.19 -17.56 -10.64
C ALA A 340 9.71 -17.52 -12.10
N GLU A 341 8.64 -16.80 -12.42
CA GLU A 341 8.15 -16.67 -13.80
C GLU A 341 9.20 -16.08 -14.75
N HIS A 342 9.94 -15.07 -14.30
CA HIS A 342 11.00 -14.46 -15.11
C HIS A 342 12.18 -15.41 -15.31
N GLN A 343 12.47 -16.27 -14.34
CA GLN A 343 13.43 -17.35 -14.55
C GLN A 343 12.92 -18.42 -15.54
N MET A 344 11.61 -18.66 -15.59
CA MET A 344 11.01 -19.59 -16.56
C MET A 344 11.08 -19.05 -17.98
N ASP A 345 10.90 -17.74 -18.18
CA ASP A 345 11.08 -17.08 -19.48
C ASP A 345 12.00 -15.86 -19.42
N PRO A 346 13.33 -16.04 -19.42
CA PRO A 346 14.27 -14.93 -19.42
C PRO A 346 14.24 -14.12 -20.73
N ASN A 347 13.82 -14.73 -21.84
CA ASN A 347 13.87 -14.10 -23.16
C ASN A 347 12.85 -12.97 -23.31
N ARG A 348 11.87 -12.86 -22.41
CA ARG A 348 10.96 -11.69 -22.32
C ARG A 348 11.70 -10.36 -22.30
N PHE A 349 12.91 -10.31 -21.74
CA PHE A 349 13.70 -9.08 -21.69
C PHE A 349 14.29 -8.67 -23.04
N ASN A 350 14.21 -9.53 -24.06
CA ASN A 350 14.64 -9.22 -25.42
C ASN A 350 13.54 -8.56 -26.25
N THR A 351 12.33 -8.37 -25.72
CA THR A 351 11.26 -7.71 -26.47
C THR A 351 11.55 -6.21 -26.61
N THR A 352 11.10 -5.63 -27.72
CA THR A 352 11.34 -4.22 -28.06
C THR A 352 10.91 -3.27 -26.95
N ASP A 353 9.82 -3.57 -26.25
CA ASP A 353 9.29 -2.70 -25.19
C ASP A 353 10.30 -2.52 -24.03
N TYR A 354 10.98 -3.58 -23.62
CA TYR A 354 12.02 -3.50 -22.58
C TYR A 354 13.26 -2.76 -23.08
N ILE A 355 13.68 -3.04 -24.32
CA ILE A 355 14.86 -2.42 -24.93
C ILE A 355 14.65 -0.91 -25.07
N MET A 356 13.50 -0.49 -25.60
CA MET A 356 13.23 0.90 -25.97
C MET A 356 12.77 1.77 -24.79
N SER A 357 12.33 1.18 -23.68
CA SER A 357 11.91 1.91 -22.48
C SER A 357 12.99 2.10 -21.43
N SER A 358 14.16 1.46 -21.59
CA SER A 358 15.25 1.48 -20.62
C SER A 358 16.31 2.51 -20.99
N THR A 359 16.89 3.20 -20.00
CA THR A 359 18.16 3.91 -20.18
C THR A 359 19.30 2.92 -20.48
N PRO A 360 20.45 3.36 -21.02
CA PRO A 360 21.59 2.46 -21.25
C PRO A 360 22.07 1.71 -20.00
N GLU A 361 22.01 2.35 -18.82
CA GLU A 361 22.37 1.71 -17.56
C GLU A 361 21.34 0.65 -17.16
N GLU A 362 20.05 0.98 -17.21
CA GLU A 362 18.96 0.04 -16.92
C GLU A 362 18.98 -1.15 -17.88
N TYR A 363 19.17 -0.91 -19.17
CA TYR A 363 19.28 -1.97 -20.17
C TYR A 363 20.45 -2.92 -19.89
N ARG A 364 21.63 -2.37 -19.58
CA ARG A 364 22.81 -3.17 -19.19
C ARG A 364 22.51 -4.06 -17.99
N ILE A 365 21.81 -3.52 -16.99
CA ILE A 365 21.41 -4.23 -15.78
C ILE A 365 20.45 -5.36 -16.14
N ILE A 366 19.38 -5.07 -16.89
CA ILE A 366 18.39 -6.07 -17.34
C ILE A 366 19.05 -7.23 -18.10
N MET A 367 19.94 -6.93 -19.06
CA MET A 367 20.62 -7.96 -19.85
C MET A 367 21.50 -8.86 -18.97
N ASN A 368 22.11 -8.30 -17.94
CA ASN A 368 22.86 -9.09 -16.97
C ASN A 368 21.96 -10.00 -16.13
N TYR A 369 20.80 -9.52 -15.66
CA TYR A 369 19.80 -10.38 -15.00
C TYR A 369 19.31 -11.49 -15.92
N ARG A 370 19.01 -11.18 -17.19
CA ARG A 370 18.63 -12.17 -18.19
C ARG A 370 19.70 -13.26 -18.33
N ASP A 371 20.95 -12.89 -18.53
CA ASP A 371 22.05 -13.84 -18.76
C ASP A 371 22.26 -14.76 -17.56
N LYS A 372 22.09 -14.21 -16.37
CA LYS A 372 22.09 -14.94 -15.11
C LYS A 372 20.94 -15.93 -14.98
N MET A 373 19.72 -15.51 -15.32
CA MET A 373 18.56 -16.41 -15.34
C MET A 373 18.75 -17.53 -16.37
N LEU A 374 19.33 -17.23 -17.54
CA LEU A 374 19.68 -18.25 -18.54
C LEU A 374 20.72 -19.24 -17.99
N TYR A 375 21.69 -18.79 -17.20
CA TYR A 375 22.66 -19.65 -16.54
C TYR A 375 21.99 -20.54 -15.47
N ASN A 376 21.22 -19.95 -14.55
CA ASN A 376 20.54 -20.68 -13.48
C ASN A 376 19.55 -21.71 -14.05
N LYS A 377 18.81 -21.37 -15.11
CA LYS A 377 17.92 -22.32 -15.79
C LYS A 377 18.66 -23.52 -16.38
N ARG A 378 19.93 -23.36 -16.79
CA ARG A 378 20.80 -24.45 -17.27
C ARG A 378 21.48 -25.22 -16.13
N ASN A 379 21.54 -24.63 -14.93
CA ASN A 379 22.19 -25.19 -13.74
C ASN A 379 21.24 -25.03 -12.53
N PRO A 380 20.13 -25.77 -12.48
CA PRO A 380 18.96 -25.41 -11.68
C PRO A 380 19.19 -25.41 -10.16
N ASP A 381 20.19 -26.16 -9.68
CA ASP A 381 20.61 -26.21 -8.28
C ASP A 381 21.81 -25.29 -7.97
N HIS A 382 22.44 -24.72 -9.01
CA HIS A 382 23.61 -23.87 -8.84
C HIS A 382 23.21 -22.41 -8.71
N ARG A 383 23.90 -21.72 -7.79
CA ARG A 383 23.80 -20.28 -7.57
C ARG A 383 24.90 -19.62 -8.40
N GLY A 384 24.61 -18.98 -9.54
CA GLY A 384 25.70 -18.58 -10.44
C GLY A 384 25.50 -17.38 -11.36
N LEU A 385 26.64 -16.90 -11.86
CA LEU A 385 27.00 -15.60 -12.46
C LEU A 385 26.96 -14.40 -11.48
N ALA A 386 28.15 -13.85 -11.19
CA ALA A 386 28.28 -12.57 -10.50
C ALA A 386 27.75 -11.43 -11.40
N PHE A 387 27.15 -10.38 -10.81
CA PHE A 387 26.83 -9.19 -11.59
C PHE A 387 28.12 -8.57 -12.16
N TYR A 388 28.07 -8.14 -13.43
CA TYR A 388 29.05 -7.22 -14.03
C TYR A 388 28.95 -5.82 -13.39
N GLU A 389 29.19 -5.72 -12.09
CA GLU A 389 29.47 -4.46 -11.43
C GLU A 389 30.89 -4.49 -10.88
N LYS A 390 31.56 -3.33 -10.96
CA LYS A 390 32.95 -3.14 -10.53
C LYS A 390 33.16 -3.44 -9.02
N ARG A 391 32.07 -3.63 -8.28
CA ARG A 391 31.99 -3.85 -6.83
C ARG A 391 30.84 -4.78 -6.46
N ALA A 392 30.76 -5.96 -7.08
CA ALA A 392 29.73 -6.94 -6.73
C ALA A 392 29.92 -7.40 -5.27
N SER A 393 28.98 -7.04 -4.40
CA SER A 393 28.90 -7.52 -3.01
C SER A 393 28.35 -8.95 -2.96
N ASN A 394 28.58 -9.65 -1.84
CA ASN A 394 27.98 -10.95 -1.54
C ASN A 394 26.45 -10.88 -1.25
N SER A 395 25.78 -9.77 -1.55
CA SER A 395 24.36 -9.53 -1.21
C SER A 395 23.47 -9.32 -2.43
N ASP A 396 23.83 -9.88 -3.58
CA ASP A 396 22.96 -9.86 -4.74
C ASP A 396 21.94 -11.02 -4.63
N MET A 397 20.63 -10.71 -4.62
CA MET A 397 19.52 -11.67 -4.44
C MET A 397 19.52 -12.88 -5.39
N PHE A 398 20.44 -12.96 -6.35
CA PHE A 398 20.58 -14.09 -7.27
C PHE A 398 22.02 -14.59 -7.47
N GLY A 399 23.07 -13.98 -6.88
CA GLY A 399 24.47 -14.39 -7.13
C GLY A 399 24.87 -15.60 -6.33
N GLN A 400 26.17 -15.74 -6.06
CA GLN A 400 26.68 -16.93 -5.37
C GLN A 400 26.01 -17.16 -3.99
N SER A 401 25.35 -16.14 -3.42
CA SER A 401 24.57 -16.19 -2.18
C SER A 401 23.05 -16.20 -2.34
N GLY A 402 22.49 -15.93 -3.53
CA GLY A 402 21.05 -15.91 -3.78
C GLY A 402 20.43 -17.29 -4.00
N PRO A 403 19.10 -17.46 -3.88
CA PRO A 403 18.40 -18.71 -4.19
C PRO A 403 18.63 -19.19 -5.63
N SER A 404 18.76 -20.51 -5.79
CA SER A 404 18.85 -21.19 -7.09
C SER A 404 17.52 -21.12 -7.88
N PHE A 405 17.52 -21.60 -9.13
CA PHE A 405 16.28 -21.75 -9.90
C PHE A 405 15.28 -22.64 -9.17
N ASN A 406 15.72 -23.78 -8.63
CA ASN A 406 14.87 -24.71 -7.90
C ASN A 406 14.34 -24.12 -6.59
N ASP A 407 15.16 -23.35 -5.86
CA ASP A 407 14.70 -22.62 -4.66
C ASP A 407 13.57 -21.64 -4.99
N GLN A 408 13.70 -20.93 -6.12
CA GLN A 408 12.70 -19.97 -6.60
C GLN A 408 11.39 -20.66 -7.01
N MET A 409 11.46 -21.80 -7.70
CA MET A 409 10.27 -22.60 -8.03
C MET A 409 9.58 -23.11 -6.75
N LYS A 410 10.35 -23.60 -5.79
CA LYS A 410 9.81 -24.07 -4.50
C LYS A 410 9.13 -22.94 -3.72
N GLY A 411 9.77 -21.76 -3.65
CA GLY A 411 9.20 -20.57 -3.02
C GLY A 411 7.89 -20.15 -3.70
N ARG A 412 7.85 -20.14 -5.03
CA ARG A 412 6.64 -19.88 -5.82
C ARG A 412 5.50 -20.85 -5.45
N ASP A 413 5.79 -22.15 -5.44
CA ASP A 413 4.77 -23.17 -5.18
C ASP A 413 4.25 -23.11 -3.75
N THR A 414 5.13 -22.82 -2.79
CA THR A 414 4.77 -22.62 -1.39
C THR A 414 3.88 -21.39 -1.20
N ALA A 415 4.22 -20.27 -1.82
CA ALA A 415 3.44 -19.04 -1.78
C ALA A 415 2.02 -19.25 -2.33
N ARG A 416 1.93 -19.89 -3.50
CA ARG A 416 0.66 -20.24 -4.15
C ARG A 416 -0.19 -21.15 -3.27
N GLU A 417 0.42 -22.15 -2.64
CA GLU A 417 -0.31 -23.05 -1.76
C GLU A 417 -0.79 -22.38 -0.46
N ASN A 418 0.02 -21.52 0.15
CA ASN A 418 -0.43 -20.75 1.30
C ASN A 418 -1.62 -19.84 0.94
N MET A 419 -1.58 -19.17 -0.22
CA MET A 419 -2.71 -18.35 -0.65
C MET A 419 -3.99 -19.18 -0.87
N ARG A 420 -3.90 -20.37 -1.49
CA ARG A 420 -5.05 -21.30 -1.60
C ARG A 420 -5.64 -21.64 -0.23
N ARG A 421 -4.78 -21.84 0.77
CA ARG A 421 -5.20 -22.20 2.13
C ARG A 421 -5.85 -21.03 2.86
N PHE A 422 -5.39 -19.80 2.63
CA PHE A 422 -6.06 -18.58 3.12
C PHE A 422 -7.44 -18.39 2.47
N ILE A 423 -7.54 -18.58 1.14
CA ILE A 423 -8.81 -18.55 0.41
C ILE A 423 -9.78 -19.57 1.00
N LYS A 424 -9.35 -20.84 1.14
CA LYS A 424 -10.16 -21.92 1.72
C LYS A 424 -10.62 -21.62 3.15
N ALA A 425 -9.78 -20.95 3.94
CA ALA A 425 -10.11 -20.56 5.32
C ALA A 425 -11.05 -19.34 5.41
N GLY A 426 -11.37 -18.70 4.28
CA GLY A 426 -12.24 -17.53 4.24
C GLY A 426 -11.58 -16.25 4.78
N VAL A 427 -10.24 -16.16 4.73
CA VAL A 427 -9.54 -14.91 5.04
C VAL A 427 -9.93 -13.86 4.01
N LYS A 428 -10.30 -12.66 4.44
CA LYS A 428 -10.56 -11.54 3.53
C LYS A 428 -9.25 -11.05 2.92
N PHE A 429 -9.31 -10.70 1.65
CA PHE A 429 -8.18 -10.15 0.92
C PHE A 429 -8.42 -8.71 0.49
N SER A 430 -7.34 -7.94 0.46
CA SER A 430 -7.23 -6.73 -0.35
C SER A 430 -6.14 -6.94 -1.40
N MET A 431 -6.34 -6.41 -2.62
CA MET A 431 -5.27 -6.46 -3.62
C MET A 431 -4.11 -5.57 -3.18
N GLY A 432 -2.93 -6.16 -3.09
CA GLY A 432 -1.65 -5.50 -2.89
C GLY A 432 -0.65 -6.14 -3.82
N THR A 433 0.27 -5.37 -4.42
CA THR A 433 1.21 -5.96 -5.41
C THR A 433 2.66 -5.73 -5.08
N ASP A 434 2.97 -4.72 -4.25
CA ASP A 434 4.35 -4.32 -3.92
C ASP A 434 5.22 -4.29 -5.21
N SER A 435 4.65 -3.71 -6.27
CA SER A 435 5.10 -3.91 -7.66
C SER A 435 6.25 -3.01 -8.06
N THR A 436 7.16 -2.80 -7.12
CA THR A 436 8.49 -2.24 -7.34
C THR A 436 9.59 -3.15 -6.79
N SER A 437 9.24 -4.39 -6.42
CA SER A 437 10.22 -5.44 -6.19
C SER A 437 11.05 -5.72 -7.46
N PHE A 438 12.26 -6.25 -7.27
CA PHE A 438 13.40 -6.13 -8.17
C PHE A 438 13.14 -6.48 -9.67
N LEU A 439 12.16 -7.35 -9.92
CA LEU A 439 11.85 -7.89 -11.25
C LEU A 439 10.50 -7.41 -11.81
N ASN A 440 9.76 -6.56 -11.08
CA ASN A 440 8.51 -5.99 -11.53
C ASN A 440 8.78 -4.78 -12.45
N PHE A 441 9.16 -5.07 -13.70
CA PHE A 441 9.35 -4.03 -14.70
C PHE A 441 8.02 -3.38 -15.07
N GLN A 442 8.06 -2.04 -15.21
CA GLN A 442 6.92 -1.16 -15.43
C GLN A 442 6.11 -1.43 -16.73
N GLN A 443 6.47 -2.46 -17.50
CA GLN A 443 5.81 -2.82 -18.76
C GLN A 443 4.62 -3.77 -18.56
N ASP A 444 4.56 -4.48 -17.43
CA ASP A 444 3.40 -5.30 -17.07
C ASP A 444 2.44 -4.47 -16.20
N ASP A 445 1.13 -4.66 -16.33
CA ASP A 445 0.16 -4.12 -15.36
C ASP A 445 0.16 -5.00 -14.12
N PRO A 446 0.76 -4.55 -13.00
CA PRO A 446 0.92 -5.41 -11.83
C PRO A 446 -0.39 -5.77 -11.17
N ASN A 447 -1.38 -4.88 -11.25
CA ASN A 447 -2.68 -5.01 -10.61
C ASN A 447 -3.50 -6.08 -11.33
N ALA A 448 -3.58 -5.99 -12.66
CA ALA A 448 -4.30 -6.97 -13.47
C ALA A 448 -3.71 -8.40 -13.31
N THR A 449 -2.38 -8.53 -13.25
CA THR A 449 -1.76 -9.83 -13.00
C THR A 449 -2.07 -10.38 -11.60
N GLU A 450 -2.02 -9.54 -10.56
CA GLU A 450 -2.36 -9.96 -9.20
C GLU A 450 -3.82 -10.43 -9.10
N MET A 451 -4.73 -9.73 -9.77
CA MET A 451 -6.13 -10.14 -9.92
C MET A 451 -6.28 -11.49 -10.64
N ALA A 452 -5.45 -11.75 -11.64
CA ALA A 452 -5.43 -13.04 -12.34
C ALA A 452 -4.91 -14.17 -11.44
N TYR A 453 -3.87 -13.93 -10.63
CA TYR A 453 -3.39 -14.91 -9.65
C TYR A 453 -4.44 -15.26 -8.61
N MET A 454 -5.19 -14.27 -8.11
CA MET A 454 -6.31 -14.51 -7.19
C MET A 454 -7.30 -15.54 -7.78
N VAL A 455 -7.71 -15.35 -9.03
CA VAL A 455 -8.65 -16.25 -9.72
C VAL A 455 -8.02 -17.62 -9.98
N GLU A 456 -6.78 -17.65 -10.47
CA GLU A 456 -6.02 -18.90 -10.72
C GLU A 456 -5.91 -19.77 -9.44
N LEU A 457 -5.88 -19.15 -8.27
CA LEU A 457 -5.73 -19.83 -6.98
C LEU A 457 -7.05 -20.12 -6.26
N GLY A 458 -8.19 -19.86 -6.91
CA GLY A 458 -9.49 -20.34 -6.46
C GLY A 458 -10.47 -19.28 -5.98
N MET A 459 -10.16 -17.98 -6.13
CA MET A 459 -11.20 -16.96 -6.04
C MET A 459 -12.08 -16.98 -7.30
N THR A 460 -13.34 -16.58 -7.17
CA THR A 460 -14.12 -16.23 -8.36
C THR A 460 -13.63 -14.89 -8.93
N PRO A 461 -13.87 -14.58 -10.21
CA PRO A 461 -13.59 -13.25 -10.75
C PRO A 461 -14.25 -12.11 -9.96
N MET A 462 -15.48 -12.32 -9.46
CA MET A 462 -16.17 -11.34 -8.61
C MET A 462 -15.44 -11.15 -7.27
N ASP A 463 -14.97 -12.23 -6.64
CA ASP A 463 -14.21 -12.12 -5.38
C ASP A 463 -12.89 -11.37 -5.58
N SER A 464 -12.20 -11.60 -6.71
CA SER A 464 -10.99 -10.86 -7.08
C SER A 464 -11.25 -9.35 -7.28
N ILE A 465 -12.37 -9.00 -7.93
CA ILE A 465 -12.83 -7.60 -8.07
C ILE A 465 -13.15 -6.99 -6.70
N ILE A 466 -13.87 -7.70 -5.84
CA ILE A 466 -14.23 -7.26 -4.49
C ILE A 466 -12.98 -7.05 -3.62
N ALA A 467 -12.00 -7.96 -3.69
CA ALA A 467 -10.71 -7.82 -3.03
C ALA A 467 -9.97 -6.56 -3.51
N SER A 468 -10.10 -6.21 -4.79
CA SER A 468 -9.44 -5.06 -5.41
C SER A 468 -10.25 -3.76 -5.32
N THR A 469 -11.40 -3.75 -4.63
CA THR A 469 -12.29 -2.59 -4.51
C THR A 469 -12.87 -2.49 -3.09
N ARG A 470 -14.02 -3.10 -2.82
CA ARG A 470 -14.75 -3.01 -1.55
C ARG A 470 -13.92 -3.39 -0.33
N ASN A 471 -13.17 -4.49 -0.42
CA ASN A 471 -12.34 -4.94 0.71
C ASN A 471 -11.14 -4.02 0.93
N GLY A 472 -10.54 -3.48 -0.14
CA GLY A 472 -9.51 -2.43 0.00
C GLY A 472 -10.07 -1.17 0.68
N ALA A 473 -11.32 -0.80 0.38
CA ALA A 473 -11.98 0.29 1.08
C ALA A 473 -12.23 -0.04 2.55
N GLU A 474 -12.63 -1.27 2.88
CA GLU A 474 -12.77 -1.74 4.27
C GLU A 474 -11.45 -1.69 5.02
N MET A 475 -10.38 -2.18 4.40
CA MET A 475 -9.02 -2.15 4.93
C MET A 475 -8.58 -0.73 5.30
N LEU A 476 -8.89 0.24 4.45
CA LEU A 476 -8.53 1.63 4.62
C LEU A 476 -9.50 2.42 5.52
N GLY A 477 -10.58 1.80 6.01
CA GLY A 477 -11.62 2.48 6.80
C GLY A 477 -12.51 3.42 5.98
N MET A 478 -12.65 3.16 4.68
CA MET A 478 -13.26 4.03 3.67
C MET A 478 -14.54 3.46 3.02
N SER A 479 -15.07 2.31 3.49
CA SER A 479 -16.23 1.65 2.86
C SER A 479 -17.47 2.55 2.71
N ALA A 480 -17.63 3.53 3.61
CA ALA A 480 -18.73 4.49 3.55
C ALA A 480 -18.58 5.51 2.41
N SER A 481 -17.37 5.73 1.90
CA SER A 481 -17.05 6.78 0.93
C SER A 481 -16.76 6.25 -0.47
N LEU A 482 -16.13 5.08 -0.59
CA LEU A 482 -15.72 4.50 -1.88
C LEU A 482 -15.65 2.95 -1.84
N GLY A 483 -15.21 2.34 -2.95
CA GLY A 483 -14.99 0.90 -3.09
C GLY A 483 -16.15 0.14 -3.73
N THR A 484 -17.27 0.80 -4.02
CA THR A 484 -18.43 0.25 -4.74
C THR A 484 -19.07 1.36 -5.59
N VAL A 485 -19.83 0.98 -6.62
CA VAL A 485 -20.61 1.94 -7.43
C VAL A 485 -22.01 2.06 -6.84
N GLU A 486 -22.17 2.99 -5.91
CA GLU A 486 -23.43 3.26 -5.20
C GLU A 486 -23.68 4.77 -5.14
N ALA A 487 -24.95 5.17 -5.25
CA ALA A 487 -25.34 6.57 -5.16
C ALA A 487 -24.85 7.20 -3.83
N GLY A 488 -24.35 8.43 -3.92
CA GLY A 488 -23.80 9.20 -2.80
C GLY A 488 -22.32 8.97 -2.51
N LYS A 489 -21.70 7.90 -3.02
CA LYS A 489 -20.25 7.65 -2.89
C LYS A 489 -19.44 8.55 -3.82
N ILE A 490 -18.14 8.68 -3.51
CA ILE A 490 -17.19 9.40 -4.36
C ILE A 490 -17.17 8.74 -5.74
N ALA A 491 -17.15 9.55 -6.80
CA ALA A 491 -17.09 9.07 -8.18
C ALA A 491 -15.67 8.66 -8.58
N ASP A 492 -15.21 7.56 -7.99
CA ASP A 492 -14.05 6.79 -8.42
C ASP A 492 -14.57 5.57 -9.19
N VAL A 493 -14.59 5.67 -10.52
CA VAL A 493 -15.22 4.70 -11.44
C VAL A 493 -14.31 4.46 -12.62
N ILE A 494 -14.21 3.21 -13.06
CA ILE A 494 -13.50 2.83 -14.28
C ILE A 494 -14.43 2.13 -15.26
N VAL A 495 -14.06 2.17 -16.54
CA VAL A 495 -14.67 1.33 -17.58
C VAL A 495 -13.58 0.43 -18.16
N VAL A 496 -13.83 -0.86 -18.22
CA VAL A 496 -12.91 -1.88 -18.74
C VAL A 496 -13.44 -2.41 -20.07
N ALA A 497 -12.58 -2.44 -21.10
CA ALA A 497 -12.93 -2.99 -22.40
C ALA A 497 -12.94 -4.53 -22.34
N GLY A 498 -14.13 -5.09 -22.11
CA GLY A 498 -14.39 -6.53 -21.96
C GLY A 498 -15.21 -6.85 -20.71
N ASN A 499 -15.48 -8.14 -20.48
CA ASN A 499 -16.16 -8.64 -19.29
C ASN A 499 -15.17 -9.35 -18.35
N PRO A 500 -14.77 -8.73 -17.22
CA PRO A 500 -13.80 -9.34 -16.30
C PRO A 500 -14.36 -10.54 -15.53
N LEU A 501 -15.68 -10.80 -15.57
CA LEU A 501 -16.27 -12.02 -15.02
C LEU A 501 -16.11 -13.24 -15.93
N GLU A 502 -15.85 -13.02 -17.23
CA GLU A 502 -15.56 -14.07 -18.20
C GLU A 502 -14.04 -14.29 -18.34
N ASP A 503 -13.28 -13.20 -18.40
CA ASP A 503 -11.82 -13.23 -18.45
C ASP A 503 -11.25 -12.09 -17.58
N ILE A 504 -10.75 -12.42 -16.39
CA ILE A 504 -10.15 -11.44 -15.48
C ILE A 504 -8.92 -10.74 -16.08
N GLY A 505 -8.29 -11.34 -17.10
CA GLY A 505 -7.15 -10.77 -17.81
C GLY A 505 -7.46 -9.48 -18.57
N VAL A 506 -8.74 -9.18 -18.85
CA VAL A 506 -9.15 -7.91 -19.48
C VAL A 506 -8.97 -6.70 -18.58
N MET A 507 -8.69 -6.88 -17.29
CA MET A 507 -8.44 -5.78 -16.35
C MET A 507 -7.27 -4.87 -16.76
N LYS A 508 -6.35 -5.33 -17.62
CA LYS A 508 -5.29 -4.50 -18.23
C LYS A 508 -5.82 -3.50 -19.28
N ASN A 509 -7.06 -3.67 -19.73
CA ASN A 509 -7.69 -2.88 -20.80
C ASN A 509 -8.64 -1.81 -20.25
N VAL A 510 -8.21 -1.07 -19.21
CA VAL A 510 -8.99 0.05 -18.68
C VAL A 510 -9.15 1.11 -19.77
N ALA A 511 -10.39 1.39 -20.20
CA ALA A 511 -10.72 2.32 -21.26
C ALA A 511 -11.04 3.73 -20.74
N VAL A 512 -11.64 3.82 -19.54
CA VAL A 512 -12.00 5.08 -18.90
C VAL A 512 -11.57 5.05 -17.44
N VAL A 513 -11.04 6.17 -16.95
CA VAL A 513 -10.73 6.37 -15.53
C VAL A 513 -11.37 7.67 -15.08
N ILE A 514 -12.27 7.58 -14.11
CA ILE A 514 -12.88 8.71 -13.41
C ILE A 514 -12.43 8.66 -11.96
N LYS A 515 -11.86 9.76 -11.47
CA LYS A 515 -11.47 9.93 -10.07
C LYS A 515 -12.00 11.26 -9.57
N ASP A 516 -12.63 11.28 -8.40
CA ASP A 516 -13.32 12.46 -7.85
C ASP A 516 -14.30 13.10 -8.87
N GLY A 517 -14.92 12.27 -9.73
CA GLY A 517 -15.83 12.69 -10.80
C GLY A 517 -15.18 13.34 -12.03
N ILE A 518 -13.85 13.39 -12.09
CA ILE A 518 -13.11 13.87 -13.27
C ILE A 518 -12.59 12.70 -14.09
N ARG A 519 -12.83 12.75 -15.40
CA ARG A 519 -12.30 11.78 -16.36
C ARG A 519 -10.85 12.11 -16.72
N PHE A 520 -9.94 11.18 -16.45
CA PHE A 520 -8.51 11.25 -16.78
C PHE A 520 -8.12 10.41 -18.02
N LYS A 521 -8.90 9.36 -18.32
CA LYS A 521 -8.72 8.47 -19.47
C LYS A 521 -10.06 8.31 -20.19
#